data_AF-A0A962EAZ4-F1
#
_entry.id   AF-A0A962EAZ4-F1
#
_cell.length_a   1.000
_cell.length_b   1.000
_cell.length_c   1.000
_cell.angle_alpha   90.00
_cell.angle_beta   90.00
_cell.angle_gamma   90.00
#
_symmetry.space_group_name_H-M   'P 1'
#
loop_
_entity.id
_entity.type
_entity.pdbx_description
1 polymer ?
#
loop_
_entity_poly.entity_id
_entity_poly.type
_entity_poly.pdbx_seq_one_letter_code
_entity_poly.pdbx_strand_id
1 'polypeptide(L)' 'LKGISVGLSTALTAGAQGALAYFSTYITGRAAQAYLANGKSWGERGPKRVVEDILGSLDRDSILRDARAEILARLRN' A
#
# COMPACT_ATOMS: atom_id res chain seq x y z
N LEU A 1 25.77 15.84 16.32
CA LEU A 1 24.33 15.65 16.66
C LEU A 1 23.35 15.99 15.53
N LYS A 2 23.46 17.14 14.84
CA LYS A 2 22.46 17.57 13.83
C LYS A 2 22.27 16.62 12.63
N GLY A 3 23.33 15.95 12.15
CA GLY A 3 23.21 14.98 11.05
C GLY A 3 22.45 13.69 11.40
N ILE A 4 22.54 13.25 12.67
CA ILE A 4 21.85 12.04 13.15
C ILE A 4 20.34 12.30 13.27
N SER A 5 19.93 13.47 13.77
CA SER A 5 18.51 13.81 13.89
C SER A 5 17.84 14.02 12.53
N VAL A 6 18.57 14.59 11.56
CA VAL A 6 18.06 14.76 10.18
C VAL A 6 17.91 13.41 9.48
N GLY A 7 18.93 12.54 9.55
CA GLY A 7 18.86 11.20 8.93
C GLY A 7 17.75 10.32 9.50
N LEU A 8 17.55 10.33 10.82
CA LEU A 8 16.47 9.56 11.46
C LEU A 8 15.08 10.08 11.07
N SER A 9 14.91 11.40 11.00
CA SER A 9 13.65 12.03 10.59
C SER A 9 13.32 11.70 9.13
N THR A 10 14.30 11.78 8.24
CA THR A 10 14.13 11.41 6.82
C THR A 10 13.74 9.95 6.66
N ALA A 11 14.41 9.01 7.34
CA ALA A 11 14.09 7.59 7.27
C ALA A 11 12.68 7.28 7.81
N LEU A 12 12.26 7.96 8.88
CA LEU A 12 10.91 7.83 9.43
C LEU A 12 9.84 8.31 8.44
N THR A 13 10.01 9.52 7.89
CA THR A 13 9.05 10.10 6.94
C THR A 13 9.01 9.30 5.64
N ALA A 14 10.16 8.93 5.08
CA ALA A 14 10.25 8.11 3.87
C ALA A 14 9.63 6.72 4.07
N GLY A 15 9.82 6.09 5.24
CA GLY A 15 9.19 4.82 5.58
C GLY A 15 7.66 4.91 5.63
N ALA A 16 7.12 5.96 6.27
CA ALA A 16 5.68 6.17 6.34
C ALA A 16 5.06 6.48 4.96
N GLN A 17 5.68 7.39 4.20
CA GLN A 17 5.21 7.76 2.86
C GLN A 17 5.30 6.58 1.88
N GLY A 18 6.40 5.83 1.92
CA GLY A 18 6.56 4.67 1.08
C GLY A 18 5.57 3.56 1.45
N ALA A 19 5.28 3.33 2.74
CA ALA A 19 4.32 2.31 3.14
C ALA A 19 2.90 2.61 2.62
N LEU A 20 2.51 3.88 2.63
CA LEU A 20 1.24 4.31 2.03
C LEU A 20 1.22 4.13 0.51
N ALA A 21 2.30 4.47 -0.18
CA ALA A 21 2.43 4.28 -1.63
C ALA A 21 2.41 2.80 -2.04
N TYR A 22 3.00 1.93 -1.21
CA TYR A 22 2.91 0.49 -1.38
C TYR A 22 1.46 0.01 -1.25
N PHE A 23 0.78 0.42 -0.17
CA PHE A 23 -0.59 0.03 0.09
C PHE A 23 -1.56 0.47 -1.01
N SER A 24 -1.41 1.70 -1.53
CA SER A 24 -2.24 2.18 -2.64
C SER A 24 -2.02 1.35 -3.90
N THR A 25 -0.76 1.07 -4.26
CA THR A 25 -0.42 0.22 -5.41
C THR A 25 -1.01 -1.19 -5.26
N TYR A 26 -0.95 -1.76 -4.06
CA TYR A 26 -1.54 -3.06 -3.77
C TYR A 26 -3.06 -3.08 -4.04
N ILE A 27 -3.79 -2.09 -3.52
CA ILE A 27 -5.24 -1.96 -3.75
C ILE A 27 -5.54 -1.81 -5.24
N THR A 28 -4.79 -0.97 -5.95
CA THR A 28 -4.96 -0.79 -7.41
C THR A 28 -4.75 -2.10 -8.16
N GLY A 29 -3.74 -2.88 -7.81
CA GLY A 29 -3.50 -4.21 -8.39
C GLY A 29 -4.65 -5.18 -8.14
N ARG A 30 -5.17 -5.22 -6.91
CA ARG A 30 -6.35 -6.04 -6.55
C ARG A 30 -7.60 -5.61 -7.30
N ALA A 31 -7.82 -4.30 -7.46
CA ALA A 31 -8.93 -3.76 -8.23
C ALA A 31 -8.81 -4.13 -9.72
N ALA A 32 -7.61 -4.02 -10.30
CA ALA A 32 -7.35 -4.45 -11.67
C ALA A 32 -7.57 -5.96 -11.85
N GLN A 33 -7.09 -6.78 -10.91
CA GLN A 33 -7.34 -8.22 -10.92
C GLN A 33 -8.84 -8.53 -10.88
N ALA A 34 -9.60 -7.88 -10.00
CA ALA A 34 -11.05 -8.07 -9.90
C ALA A 34 -11.77 -7.66 -11.19
N TYR A 35 -11.39 -6.53 -11.80
CA TYR A 35 -11.95 -6.07 -13.07
C TYR A 35 -11.67 -7.06 -14.22
N LEU A 36 -10.42 -7.53 -14.33
CA LEU A 36 -10.02 -8.47 -15.37
C LEU A 36 -10.66 -9.85 -15.18
N ALA A 37 -10.74 -10.34 -13.94
CA ALA A 37 -11.38 -11.61 -13.61
C ALA A 37 -12.88 -11.60 -13.92
N ASN A 38 -13.54 -10.44 -13.84
CA ASN A 38 -14.94 -10.25 -14.25
C ASN A 38 -15.09 -9.95 -15.76
N GLY A 39 -14.14 -10.37 -16.59
CA GLY A 39 -14.23 -10.20 -18.04
C GLY A 39 -14.10 -8.74 -18.50
N LYS A 40 -13.28 -7.94 -17.81
CA LYS A 40 -13.13 -6.48 -18.04
C LYS A 40 -14.42 -5.72 -17.74
N SER A 41 -15.10 -6.11 -16.66
CA SER A 41 -16.29 -5.45 -16.16
C SER A 41 -16.22 -5.31 -14.65
N TRP A 42 -16.88 -4.29 -14.10
CA TRP A 42 -17.06 -4.16 -12.66
C TRP A 42 -18.25 -4.99 -12.13
N GLY A 43 -19.01 -5.62 -13.04
CA GLY A 43 -20.25 -6.30 -12.73
C GLY A 43 -21.34 -5.35 -12.25
N GLU A 44 -22.47 -5.91 -11.84
CA GLU A 44 -23.67 -5.15 -11.43
C GLU A 44 -23.43 -4.25 -10.21
N ARG A 45 -22.49 -4.63 -9.34
CA ARG A 45 -22.18 -3.90 -8.10
C ARG A 45 -21.36 -2.64 -8.33
N GLY A 46 -20.75 -2.50 -9.51
CA GLY A 46 -19.97 -1.34 -9.90
C GLY A 46 -18.62 -1.19 -9.17
N PRO A 47 -17.77 -0.25 -9.63
CA PRO A 47 -16.38 -0.13 -9.18
C PRO A 47 -16.26 0.25 -7.70
N LYS A 48 -17.13 1.13 -7.20
CA LYS A 48 -17.09 1.58 -5.80
C LYS A 48 -17.25 0.40 -4.83
N ARG A 49 -18.24 -0.47 -5.07
CA ARG A 49 -18.49 -1.60 -4.18
C ARG A 49 -17.38 -2.64 -4.25
N VAL A 50 -16.83 -2.88 -5.44
CA VAL A 50 -15.68 -3.77 -5.60
C VAL A 50 -14.48 -3.27 -4.80
N VAL A 51 -14.18 -1.97 -4.84
CA VAL A 51 -13.07 -1.38 -4.06
C VAL A 51 -13.36 -1.42 -2.56
N GLU A 52 -14.60 -1.15 -2.13
CA GLU A 52 -15.01 -1.27 -0.72
C GLU A 52 -14.82 -2.70 -0.19
N ASP A 53 -15.21 -3.71 -0.95
CA ASP A 53 -15.05 -5.10 -0.56
C ASP A 53 -13.57 -5.52 -0.52
N ILE A 54 -12.76 -5.05 -1.47
CA ILE A 54 -11.30 -5.23 -1.41
C ILE A 54 -10.79 -4.65 -0.10
N LEU A 55 -11.06 -3.37 0.17
CA LEU A 55 -10.62 -2.71 1.41
C LEU A 55 -11.10 -3.42 2.68
N GLY A 56 -12.34 -3.91 2.70
CA GLY A 56 -12.92 -4.65 3.82
C GLY A 56 -12.31 -6.05 4.03
N SER A 57 -11.74 -6.65 2.98
CA SER A 57 -11.06 -7.95 3.07
C SER A 57 -9.60 -7.86 3.54
N LEU A 58 -9.02 -6.66 3.57
CA LEU A 58 -7.61 -6.47 3.88
C LEU A 58 -7.40 -6.12 5.35
N ASP A 59 -6.43 -6.79 5.98
CA ASP A 59 -5.79 -6.27 7.19
C ASP A 59 -4.79 -5.17 6.80
N ARG A 60 -5.29 -3.92 6.82
CA ARG A 60 -4.51 -2.73 6.48
C ARG A 60 -3.24 -2.61 7.33
N ASP A 61 -3.32 -2.89 8.63
CA ASP A 61 -2.22 -2.65 9.55
C ASP A 61 -1.07 -3.63 9.32
N SER A 62 -1.40 -4.86 8.93
CA SER A 62 -0.39 -5.83 8.52
C SER A 62 0.29 -5.41 7.22
N ILE A 63 -0.46 -4.98 6.20
CA ILE A 63 0.13 -4.54 4.93
C ILE A 63 1.03 -3.30 5.10
N LEU A 64 0.62 -2.34 5.93
CA LEU A 64 1.44 -1.15 6.21
C LEU A 64 2.72 -1.50 6.98
N ARG A 65 2.65 -2.46 7.91
CA ARG A 65 3.83 -2.97 8.64
C ARG A 65 4.81 -3.67 7.70
N ASP A 66 4.31 -4.56 6.85
CA ASP A 66 5.13 -5.28 5.86
C ASP A 66 5.81 -4.30 4.89
N ALA A 67 5.04 -3.34 4.36
CA ALA A 67 5.55 -2.31 3.47
C ALA A 67 6.66 -1.49 4.12
N ARG A 68 6.44 -1.02 5.36
CA ARG A 68 7.43 -0.25 6.11
C ARG A 68 8.71 -1.07 6.34
N ALA A 69 8.58 -2.34 6.69
CA ALA A 69 9.72 -3.23 6.90
C ALA A 69 10.54 -3.42 5.61
N GLU A 70 9.89 -3.66 4.48
CA GLU A 70 10.53 -3.83 3.18
C GLU A 70 11.26 -2.56 2.72
N ILE A 71 10.63 -1.40 2.87
CA ILE A 71 11.23 -0.10 2.51
C ILE A 71 12.47 0.18 3.36
N LEU A 72 12.38 0.00 4.68
CA LEU A 72 13.52 0.21 5.57
C LEU A 72 14.65 -0.79 5.30
N ALA A 73 14.33 -2.03 4.92
CA ALA A 73 15.33 -3.01 4.51
C ALA A 73 16.07 -2.56 3.24
N ARG A 74 15.33 -2.02 2.24
CA ARG A 74 15.93 -1.48 1.00
C ARG A 74 16.80 -0.25 1.22
N LEU A 75 16.44 0.61 2.16
CA LEU A 75 17.21 1.83 2.48
C LEU A 75 18.49 1.56 3.29
N ARG A 76 18.65 0.35 3.85
CA ARG A 76 19.85 -0.06 4.59
C ARG A 76 20.93 -0.69 3.70
N ASN A 77 20.60 -1.02 2.46
CA ASN A 77 21.51 -1.57 1.46
C ASN A 77 21.98 -0.51 0.47
#